data_AF-W2P0F7-F1
#
_entry.id   AF-W2P0F7-F1
#
_cell.length_a   1.000
_cell.length_b   1.000
_cell.length_c   1.000
_cell.angle_alpha   90.00
_cell.angle_beta   90.00
_cell.angle_gamma   90.00
#
_symmetry.space_group_name_H-M   'P 1'
#
loop_
_entity.id
_entity.type
_entity.pdbx_description
1 polymer ?
#
loop_
_entity_poly.entity_id
_entity_poly.type
_entity_poly.pdbx_seq_one_letter_code
_entity_poly.pdbx_strand_id
1 'polypeptide(L)' 'GELVSVLQALPKNATSVCQPLDVGVMGPLKAKLRSLWMEEKGKAMTAHEKRVATIKRTIQAWESIKDTT' A
#
# COMPACT_ATOMS: atom_id res chain seq x y z
N GLY A 1 -24.68 -10.44 17.52
CA GLY A 1 -24.35 -9.20 18.25
C GLY A 1 -24.35 -8.05 17.27
N GLU A 2 -24.79 -6.88 17.69
CA GLU A 2 -24.81 -5.67 16.87
C GLU A 2 -23.37 -5.13 16.70
N LEU A 3 -22.99 -4.74 15.49
CA LEU A 3 -21.69 -4.12 15.21
C LEU A 3 -21.81 -2.61 15.43
N VAL A 4 -20.95 -2.05 16.27
CA VAL A 4 -20.91 -0.60 16.57
C VAL A 4 -19.58 -0.03 16.08
N SER A 5 -19.62 1.18 15.50
CA SER A 5 -18.43 1.93 15.07
C SER A 5 -18.37 3.30 15.72
N VAL A 6 -17.18 3.74 16.11
CA VAL A 6 -16.90 5.10 16.63
C VAL A 6 -16.13 5.89 15.58
N LEU A 7 -16.58 7.12 15.30
CA LEU A 7 -15.86 8.02 14.40
C LEU A 7 -14.69 8.68 15.15
N GLN A 8 -13.47 8.46 14.70
CA GLN A 8 -12.27 9.11 15.25
C GLN A 8 -11.95 10.38 14.45
N ALA A 9 -12.02 11.54 15.09
CA ALA A 9 -11.62 12.80 14.46
C ALA A 9 -10.10 12.88 14.30
N LEU A 10 -9.65 13.37 13.13
CA LEU A 10 -8.25 13.66 12.85
C LEU A 10 -8.03 15.18 12.72
N PRO A 11 -6.90 15.73 13.18
CA PRO A 11 -6.55 17.11 12.91
C PRO A 11 -6.48 17.38 11.40
N LYS A 12 -6.83 18.61 11.01
CA LYS A 12 -6.73 19.03 9.60
C LYS A 12 -5.30 18.82 9.11
N ASN A 13 -5.15 18.24 7.91
CA ASN A 13 -3.88 18.00 7.23
C ASN A 13 -2.89 17.06 7.96
N ALA A 14 -3.37 16.23 8.90
CA ALA A 14 -2.51 15.36 9.70
C ALA A 14 -2.65 13.86 9.36
N THR A 15 -3.23 13.48 8.22
CA THR A 15 -3.43 12.05 7.88
C THR A 15 -2.12 11.28 7.82
N SER A 16 -1.07 11.88 7.24
CA SER A 16 0.29 11.30 7.18
C SER A 16 0.96 11.06 8.54
N VAL A 17 0.42 11.62 9.62
CA VAL A 17 0.98 11.54 10.98
C VAL A 17 0.04 10.80 11.95
N CYS A 18 -1.27 10.95 11.76
CA CYS A 18 -2.27 10.48 12.71
C CYS A 18 -3.11 9.31 12.19
N GLN A 19 -3.18 9.08 10.87
CA GLN A 19 -3.99 7.99 10.32
C GLN A 19 -3.19 6.69 10.28
N PRO A 20 -3.61 5.62 10.97
CA PRO A 20 -2.84 4.38 11.06
C PRO A 20 -2.51 3.74 9.70
N LEU A 21 -3.43 3.83 8.72
CA LEU A 21 -3.19 3.37 7.35
C LEU A 21 -2.01 4.10 6.70
N ASP A 22 -1.98 5.44 6.78
CA ASP A 22 -0.92 6.23 6.15
C ASP A 22 0.43 6.07 6.85
N VAL A 23 0.43 6.02 8.19
CA VAL A 23 1.64 5.93 9.02
C VAL A 23 2.22 4.52 9.03
N GLY A 24 1.39 3.52 9.31
CA GLY A 24 1.83 2.15 9.58
C GLY A 24 1.88 1.26 8.35
N VAL A 25 1.01 1.50 7.35
CA VAL A 25 0.82 0.55 6.24
C VAL A 25 1.36 1.12 4.93
N MET A 26 1.01 2.37 4.59
CA MET A 26 1.38 2.96 3.31
C MET A 26 2.89 3.21 3.16
N GLY A 27 3.60 3.51 4.26
CA GLY A 27 5.06 3.65 4.25
C GLY A 27 5.76 2.35 3.79
N PRO A 28 5.60 1.24 4.53
CA PRO A 28 6.14 -0.07 4.15
C PRO A 28 5.71 -0.54 2.76
N LEU A 29 4.42 -0.37 2.41
CA LEU A 29 3.90 -0.76 1.10
C LEU A 29 4.59 -0.01 -0.05
N LYS A 30 4.72 1.32 0.05
CA LYS A 30 5.41 2.13 -0.97
C LYS A 30 6.88 1.74 -1.09
N ALA A 31 7.55 1.44 0.03
CA ALA A 31 8.94 0.98 0.00
C ALA A 31 9.08 -0.34 -0.77
N LYS A 32 8.20 -1.32 -0.49
CA LYS A 32 8.19 -2.62 -1.19
C LYS A 32 7.86 -2.51 -2.67
N LEU A 33 6.85 -1.71 -3.03
CA LEU A 33 6.53 -1.42 -4.42
C LEU A 33 7.74 -0.87 -5.18
N ARG A 34 8.49 0.04 -4.55
CA ARG A 34 9.70 0.62 -5.15
C ARG A 34 10.80 -0.42 -5.35
N SER A 35 11.06 -1.28 -4.35
CA SER A 35 12.04 -2.37 -4.48
C SER A 35 11.67 -3.32 -5.61
N LEU A 36 10.42 -3.81 -5.64
CA LEU A 36 9.94 -4.74 -6.67
C LEU A 36 9.96 -4.12 -8.08
N TRP A 37 9.69 -2.82 -8.20
CA TRP A 37 9.80 -2.11 -9.48
C TRP A 37 11.23 -2.13 -10.03
N MET A 38 12.23 -2.01 -9.16
CA MET A 38 13.64 -2.03 -9.56
C MET A 38 14.13 -3.43 -9.93
N GLU A 39 13.51 -4.48 -9.37
CA GLU A 39 13.84 -5.89 -9.65
C GLU A 39 13.14 -6.45 -10.90
N GLU A 40 12.06 -5.81 -11.35
CA GLU A 40 11.25 -6.26 -12.47
C GLU A 40 12.05 -6.23 -13.78
N LYS A 41 12.12 -7.38 -14.46
CA LYS A 41 12.82 -7.52 -15.74
C LYS A 41 11.87 -7.29 -16.91
N GLY A 42 12.30 -6.48 -17.86
CA GLY A 42 11.50 -6.14 -19.05
C GLY A 42 10.59 -4.93 -18.80
N LYS A 43 10.21 -4.26 -19.88
CA LYS A 43 9.29 -3.11 -19.83
C LYS A 43 7.93 -3.55 -20.33
N ALA A 44 6.89 -3.35 -19.52
CA ALA A 44 5.52 -3.38 -20.01
C ALA A 44 5.35 -2.28 -21.08
N MET A 45 4.97 -2.66 -22.29
CA MET A 45 4.97 -1.77 -23.46
C MET A 45 3.58 -1.15 -23.68
N THR A 46 2.52 -1.89 -23.36
CA THR A 46 1.15 -1.42 -23.51
C THR A 46 0.57 -0.88 -22.20
N ALA A 47 -0.48 -0.06 -22.31
CA ALA A 47 -1.22 0.41 -21.13
C ALA A 47 -1.85 -0.74 -20.34
N HIS A 48 -2.29 -1.80 -21.04
CA HIS A 48 -2.86 -2.99 -20.39
C HIS A 48 -1.79 -3.73 -19.56
N GLU A 49 -0.64 -4.02 -20.14
CA GLU A 49 0.48 -4.68 -19.45
C GLU A 49 0.94 -3.88 -18.23
N LYS A 50 1.03 -2.55 -18.35
CA LYS A 50 1.42 -1.68 -17.22
C LYS A 50 0.45 -1.79 -16.05
N ARG A 51 -0.86 -1.82 -16.31
CA ARG A 51 -1.88 -1.99 -15.26
C ARG A 51 -1.76 -3.36 -14.60
N VAL A 52 -1.63 -4.42 -15.39
CA VAL A 52 -1.49 -5.79 -14.87
C VAL A 52 -0.22 -5.95 -14.04
N ALA A 53 0.91 -5.41 -14.51
CA ALA A 53 2.18 -5.43 -13.79
C ALA A 53 2.07 -4.70 -12.44
N THR A 54 1.45 -3.52 -12.41
CA THR A 54 1.20 -2.77 -11.16
C THR A 54 0.31 -3.55 -10.19
N ILE A 55 -0.79 -4.14 -10.65
CA ILE A 55 -1.68 -4.94 -9.78
C ILE A 55 -0.93 -6.11 -9.16
N LYS A 56 -0.21 -6.90 -9.97
CA LYS A 56 0.57 -8.05 -9.49
C LYS A 56 1.63 -7.62 -8.48
N ARG A 57 2.32 -6.51 -8.74
CA ARG A 57 3.33 -5.96 -7.84
C ARG A 57 2.74 -5.49 -6.52
N THR A 58 1.56 -4.87 -6.54
CA THR A 58 0.87 -4.44 -5.32
C THR A 58 0.44 -5.63 -4.46
N ILE A 59 -0.07 -6.69 -5.08
CA ILE A 59 -0.41 -7.94 -4.37
C ILE A 59 0.85 -8.53 -3.71
N GLN A 60 1.93 -8.69 -4.48
CA GLN A 60 3.19 -9.22 -3.97
C GLN A 60 3.79 -8.33 -2.85
N ALA A 61 3.73 -7.01 -3.01
CA ALA A 61 4.19 -6.07 -1.99
C ALA A 61 3.39 -6.24 -0.70
N TRP A 62 2.05 -6.34 -0.79
CA TRP A 62 1.16 -6.53 0.34
C TRP A 62 1.46 -7.82 1.11
N GLU A 63 1.56 -8.94 0.39
CA GLU A 63 1.88 -10.26 0.99
C GLU A 63 3.25 -10.29 1.68
N SER A 64 4.18 -9.43 1.26
CA SER A 64 5.52 -9.35 1.86
C SER A 64 5.61 -8.50 3.13
N ILE A 65 4.57 -7.71 3.43
CA ILE A 65 4.50 -6.93 4.67
C ILE A 65 4.06 -7.90 5.77
N LYS A 66 4.98 -8.20 6.69
CA LYS A 66 4.66 -8.99 7.87
C LYS A 66 3.84 -8.13 8.83
N ASP A 67 2.87 -8.75 9.51
CA ASP A 67 2.33 -8.14 10.72
C ASP A 67 3.47 -8.03 11.73
N THR A 68 3.83 -6.79 12.05
CA THR A 68 4.79 -6.48 13.12
C THR A 68 4.11 -6.43 14.49
N THR A 69 2.93 -7.03 14.61
CA THR A 69 2.10 -7.03 15.82
C THR A 69 2.52 -8.12 16.78
#